data_AF-A0A957LTR4-F1
#
_entry.id   AF-A0A957LTR4-F1
#
_cell.length_a   1.000
_cell.length_b   1.000
_cell.length_c   1.000
_cell.angle_alpha   90.00
_cell.angle_beta   90.00
_cell.angle_gamma   90.00
#
_symmetry.space_group_name_H-M   'P 1'
#
loop_
_entity.id
_entity.type
_entity.pdbx_description
1 polymer ?
#
loop_
_entity_poly.entity_id
_entity_poly.type
_entity_poly.pdbx_seq_one_letter_code
_entity_poly.pdbx_strand_id
1 'polypeptide(L)'
;RNGRATIFPQAIGMAATFDTDLMQRVGDAISDEARAKYNASAAHGYRGQYQGLTFWTPNVNLFRDPRWGRGQETYGEDPFLTSRIGVAFVKGLQGNHPKYLKSAAMAKHYAVHSGPEGLRHEFDAKVSRKDLWETYLPAFEALVTEAKVEGVMGAYNRTNGDPCCAHPYLM
;
A
#
# COMPACT_ATOMS: atom_id res chain seq x y z
N ARG A 1 9.93 3.49 17.40
CA ARG A 1 10.01 2.35 16.44
C ARG A 1 10.08 1.05 17.26
N ASN A 2 9.58 -0.08 16.76
CA ASN A 2 9.44 -1.33 17.53
C ASN A 2 10.63 -2.31 17.30
N GLY A 3 11.84 -1.89 17.67
CA GLY A 3 13.06 -2.71 17.58
C GLY A 3 13.55 -3.00 16.15
N ARG A 4 14.49 -3.96 16.02
CA ARG A 4 15.12 -4.39 14.76
C ARG A 4 14.21 -5.36 13.99
N ALA A 5 14.25 -5.30 12.66
CA ALA A 5 13.52 -6.18 11.74
C ALA A 5 14.38 -6.40 10.49
N THR A 6 14.04 -7.42 9.69
CA THR A 6 14.66 -7.61 8.38
C THR A 6 14.36 -6.43 7.46
N ILE A 7 15.37 -5.98 6.71
CA ILE A 7 15.26 -4.90 5.72
C ILE A 7 15.39 -5.52 4.33
N PHE A 8 14.29 -5.55 3.61
CA PHE A 8 14.25 -5.91 2.20
C PHE A 8 14.63 -4.70 1.32
N PRO A 9 15.01 -4.91 0.05
CA PRO A 9 15.09 -3.82 -0.92
C PRO A 9 13.81 -2.97 -0.93
N GLN A 10 13.96 -1.70 -1.27
CA GLN A 10 12.84 -0.78 -1.37
C GLN A 10 11.84 -1.25 -2.46
N ALA A 11 10.56 -0.90 -2.32
CA ALA A 11 9.45 -1.36 -3.17
C ALA A 11 9.74 -1.26 -4.68
N ILE A 12 10.35 -0.17 -5.14
CA ILE A 12 10.69 0.00 -6.57
C ILE A 12 11.73 -1.04 -7.05
N GLY A 13 12.70 -1.39 -6.20
CA GLY A 13 13.68 -2.44 -6.49
C GLY A 13 13.07 -3.83 -6.41
N MET A 14 12.11 -4.03 -5.50
CA MET A 14 11.34 -5.27 -5.42
C MET A 14 10.44 -5.48 -6.64
N ALA A 15 9.85 -4.42 -7.20
CA ALA A 15 9.06 -4.52 -8.42
C ALA A 15 9.91 -4.91 -9.65
N ALA A 16 11.17 -4.48 -9.69
CA ALA A 16 12.11 -4.80 -10.76
C ALA A 16 12.49 -6.30 -10.83
N THR A 17 12.06 -7.13 -9.88
CA THR A 17 12.21 -8.58 -9.98
C THR A 17 11.18 -9.22 -10.91
N PHE A 18 10.04 -8.54 -11.15
CA PHE A 18 8.88 -9.08 -11.85
C PHE A 18 8.38 -10.42 -11.28
N ASP A 19 8.65 -10.69 -10.00
CA ASP A 19 8.41 -11.97 -9.35
C ASP A 19 7.34 -11.81 -8.25
N THR A 20 6.11 -12.22 -8.58
CA THR A 20 4.99 -12.20 -7.65
C THR A 20 5.15 -13.20 -6.51
N ASP A 21 5.77 -14.35 -6.76
CA ASP A 21 5.95 -15.39 -5.75
C ASP A 21 6.97 -14.95 -4.69
N LEU A 22 8.04 -14.28 -5.12
CA LEU A 22 8.96 -13.60 -4.22
C LEU A 22 8.24 -12.53 -3.40
N MET A 23 7.39 -11.70 -4.02
CA MET A 23 6.66 -10.66 -3.30
C MET A 23 5.69 -11.21 -2.25
N GLN A 24 5.03 -12.33 -2.54
CA GLN A 24 4.20 -13.02 -1.56
C GLN A 24 5.05 -13.55 -0.39
N ARG A 25 6.19 -14.20 -0.66
CA ARG A 25 7.11 -14.68 0.39
C ARG A 25 7.67 -13.55 1.25
N VAL A 26 7.96 -12.40 0.66
CA VAL A 26 8.41 -11.21 1.39
C VAL A 26 7.30 -10.67 2.29
N GLY A 27 6.07 -10.56 1.79
CA GLY A 27 4.92 -10.19 2.62
C GLY A 27 4.67 -11.16 3.78
N ASP A 28 4.86 -12.46 3.54
CA ASP A 28 4.72 -13.52 4.55
C ASP A 28 5.80 -13.43 5.64
N ALA A 29 7.07 -13.22 5.26
CA ALA A 29 8.17 -13.02 6.20
C ALA A 29 7.98 -11.75 7.04
N ILE A 30 7.51 -10.65 6.44
CA ILE A 30 7.19 -9.41 7.16
C ILE A 30 6.08 -9.65 8.19
N SER A 31 5.02 -10.38 7.81
CA SER A 31 3.91 -10.65 8.72
C SER A 31 4.26 -11.63 9.85
N ASP A 32 5.22 -12.53 9.65
CA ASP A 32 5.77 -13.36 10.73
C ASP A 32 6.49 -12.52 11.78
N GLU A 33 7.41 -11.66 11.34
CA GLU A 33 8.11 -10.75 12.27
C GLU A 33 7.12 -9.80 12.97
N ALA A 34 6.10 -9.32 12.25
CA ALA A 34 5.03 -8.50 12.83
C ALA A 34 4.28 -9.22 13.94
N ARG A 35 3.88 -10.48 13.71
CA ARG A 35 3.17 -11.31 14.70
C ARG A 35 4.05 -11.64 15.90
N ALA A 36 5.31 -12.00 15.68
CA ALA A 36 6.26 -12.25 16.75
C ALA A 36 6.42 -11.02 17.67
N LYS A 37 6.61 -9.84 17.07
CA LYS A 37 6.75 -8.57 17.81
C LYS A 37 5.47 -8.15 18.53
N TYR A 38 4.32 -8.35 17.90
CA TYR A 38 3.02 -8.09 18.52
C TYR A 38 2.82 -8.96 19.76
N ASN A 39 3.06 -10.27 19.65
CA ASN A 39 2.91 -11.20 20.76
C ASN A 39 3.87 -10.85 21.90
N ALA A 40 5.12 -10.51 21.59
CA ALA A 40 6.09 -10.05 22.60
C ALA A 40 5.63 -8.76 23.29
N SER A 41 5.11 -7.78 22.53
CA SER A 41 4.61 -6.52 23.10
C SER A 41 3.37 -6.75 23.97
N ALA A 42 2.43 -7.56 23.48
CA ALA A 42 1.19 -7.90 24.17
C ALA A 42 1.45 -8.67 25.48
N ALA A 43 2.43 -9.57 25.52
CA ALA A 43 2.83 -10.28 26.74
C ALA A 43 3.32 -9.34 27.85
N HIS A 44 3.87 -8.18 27.49
CA HIS A 44 4.28 -7.13 28.44
C HIS A 44 3.20 -6.07 28.67
N GLY A 45 1.99 -6.24 28.10
CA GLY A 45 0.91 -5.25 28.18
C GLY A 45 1.12 -4.00 27.32
N TYR A 46 2.09 -3.99 26.42
CA TYR A 46 2.40 -2.83 25.58
C TYR A 46 1.51 -2.77 24.34
N ARG A 47 0.87 -1.61 24.13
CA ARG A 47 -0.12 -1.35 23.06
C ARG A 47 0.09 0.00 22.34
N GLY A 48 1.32 0.50 22.35
CA GLY A 48 1.66 1.79 21.76
C GLY A 48 1.81 1.77 20.23
N GLN A 49 2.30 2.89 19.69
CA GLN A 49 2.55 3.04 18.27
C GLN A 49 3.57 1.99 17.77
N TYR A 50 3.32 1.42 16.58
CA TYR A 50 4.14 0.36 15.96
C TYR A 50 4.10 -1.01 16.66
N GLN A 51 3.21 -1.20 17.63
CA GLN A 51 3.01 -2.48 18.33
C GLN A 51 1.67 -3.14 17.97
N GLY A 52 0.97 -2.62 16.96
CA GLY A 52 -0.25 -3.19 16.42
C GLY A 52 0.00 -4.09 15.21
N LEU A 53 -1.10 -4.52 14.60
CA LEU A 53 -1.12 -5.46 13.48
C LEU A 53 -1.71 -4.87 12.20
N THR A 54 -1.92 -3.56 12.18
CA THR A 54 -2.35 -2.80 11.01
C THR A 54 -1.13 -2.16 10.35
N PHE A 55 -0.94 -2.43 9.07
CA PHE A 55 0.22 -2.01 8.30
C PHE A 55 -0.21 -1.11 7.16
N TRP A 56 0.34 0.11 7.13
CA TRP A 56 0.00 1.13 6.14
C TRP A 56 0.79 0.90 4.86
N THR A 57 0.45 -0.16 4.13
CA THR A 57 1.15 -0.72 2.97
C THR A 57 0.21 -1.68 2.23
N PRO A 58 0.35 -1.88 0.90
CA PRO A 58 1.34 -1.28 0.00
C PRO A 58 0.98 0.12 -0.51
N ASN A 59 2.00 0.87 -0.91
CA ASN A 59 1.82 2.06 -1.74
C ASN A 59 1.73 1.63 -3.21
N VAL A 60 0.54 1.71 -3.79
CA VAL A 60 0.23 1.26 -5.16
C VAL A 60 -0.04 2.44 -6.11
N ASN A 61 0.38 3.65 -5.72
CA ASN A 61 0.33 4.81 -6.61
C ASN A 61 1.33 4.65 -7.77
N LEU A 62 1.02 5.21 -8.94
CA LEU A 62 1.92 5.16 -10.09
C LEU A 62 3.06 6.17 -9.95
N PHE A 63 4.28 5.77 -10.27
CA PHE A 63 5.45 6.64 -10.27
C PHE A 63 5.63 7.33 -11.63
N ARG A 64 4.76 8.31 -11.93
CA ARG A 64 4.75 9.00 -13.23
C ARG A 64 5.74 10.15 -13.36
N ASP A 65 6.15 10.72 -12.24
CA ASP A 65 7.08 11.84 -12.22
C ASP A 65 8.30 11.44 -11.38
N PRO A 66 9.48 11.23 -11.98
CA PRO A 66 10.67 10.80 -11.25
C PRO A 66 11.15 11.81 -10.19
N ARG A 67 10.63 13.05 -10.19
CA ARG A 67 10.91 14.06 -9.16
C ARG A 67 10.10 13.82 -7.88
N TRP A 68 9.08 12.97 -7.93
CA TRP A 68 8.28 12.65 -6.76
C TRP A 68 9.10 11.82 -5.77
N GLY A 69 9.49 12.44 -4.65
CA GLY A 69 10.38 11.83 -3.65
C GLY A 69 9.87 10.54 -2.99
N ARG A 70 8.59 10.20 -3.16
CA ARG A 70 8.00 8.95 -2.65
C ARG A 70 7.80 7.89 -3.73
N GLY A 71 8.21 8.14 -4.97
CA GLY A 71 8.15 7.16 -6.04
C GLY A 71 8.93 5.88 -5.77
N GLN A 72 10.01 5.96 -4.98
CA GLN A 72 10.72 4.77 -4.52
C GLN A 72 9.84 3.81 -3.68
N GLU A 73 8.78 4.32 -3.04
CA GLU A 73 7.86 3.50 -2.23
C GLU A 73 6.86 2.71 -3.07
N THR A 74 6.80 2.92 -4.39
CA THR A 74 5.82 2.28 -5.27
C THR A 74 6.43 1.14 -6.08
N TYR A 75 5.61 0.50 -6.91
CA TYR A 75 6.02 -0.58 -7.80
C TYR A 75 6.29 -0.11 -9.25
N GLY A 76 6.51 1.19 -9.44
CA GLY A 76 6.82 1.79 -10.74
C GLY A 76 5.63 2.50 -11.37
N GLU A 77 5.68 2.65 -12.70
CA GLU A 77 4.74 3.45 -13.48
C GLU A 77 3.61 2.64 -14.15
N ASP A 78 3.76 1.31 -14.22
CA ASP A 78 2.84 0.43 -14.92
C ASP A 78 1.67 -0.05 -14.02
N PRO A 79 0.40 0.18 -14.41
CA PRO A 79 -0.75 -0.26 -13.63
C PRO A 79 -0.84 -1.78 -13.45
N PHE A 80 -0.44 -2.56 -14.46
CA PHE A 80 -0.57 -4.02 -14.42
C PHE A 80 0.45 -4.64 -13.45
N LEU A 81 1.73 -4.29 -13.60
CA LEU A 81 2.81 -4.72 -12.70
C LEU A 81 2.48 -4.33 -11.26
N THR A 82 2.06 -3.07 -11.05
CA THR A 82 1.69 -2.57 -9.72
C THR A 82 0.55 -3.37 -9.10
N SER A 83 -0.46 -3.72 -9.89
CA SER A 83 -1.56 -4.60 -9.47
C SER A 83 -1.05 -5.99 -9.06
N ARG A 84 -0.24 -6.66 -9.90
CA ARG A 84 0.23 -8.03 -9.64
C ARG A 84 1.15 -8.12 -8.43
N ILE A 85 2.11 -7.21 -8.33
CA ILE A 85 3.01 -7.12 -7.20
C ILE A 85 2.23 -6.79 -5.92
N GLY A 86 1.31 -5.83 -5.98
CA GLY A 86 0.49 -5.43 -4.85
C GLY A 86 -0.42 -6.55 -4.33
N VAL A 87 -1.09 -7.30 -5.22
CA VAL A 87 -1.96 -8.42 -4.83
C VAL A 87 -1.16 -9.53 -4.15
N ALA A 88 -0.01 -9.90 -4.70
CA ALA A 88 0.86 -10.91 -4.11
C ALA A 88 1.35 -10.49 -2.71
N PHE A 89 1.80 -9.24 -2.59
CA PHE A 89 2.25 -8.68 -1.32
C PHE A 89 1.15 -8.65 -0.26
N VAL A 90 -0.06 -8.20 -0.59
CA VAL A 90 -1.21 -8.19 0.34
C VAL A 90 -1.56 -9.61 0.79
N LYS A 91 -1.60 -10.60 -0.11
CA LYS A 91 -1.86 -11.99 0.25
C LYS A 91 -0.83 -12.55 1.22
N GLY A 92 0.46 -12.28 0.99
CA GLY A 92 1.53 -12.68 1.91
C GLY A 92 1.41 -11.99 3.28
N LEU A 93 1.12 -10.68 3.29
CA LEU A 93 1.02 -9.89 4.51
C LEU A 93 -0.21 -10.28 5.35
N GLN A 94 -1.35 -10.53 4.70
CA GLN A 94 -2.60 -10.89 5.37
C GLN A 94 -2.71 -12.38 5.72
N GLY A 95 -1.92 -13.24 5.09
CA GLY A 95 -1.99 -14.70 5.27
C GLY A 95 -3.26 -15.32 4.67
N ASN A 96 -3.40 -16.63 4.85
CA ASN A 96 -4.43 -17.45 4.20
C ASN A 96 -5.36 -18.18 5.18
N HIS A 97 -5.31 -17.86 6.48
CA HIS A 97 -6.15 -18.54 7.46
C HIS A 97 -7.63 -18.14 7.27
N PRO A 98 -8.57 -19.10 7.22
CA PRO A 98 -9.95 -18.86 6.77
C PRO A 98 -10.77 -17.92 7.67
N LYS A 99 -10.31 -17.71 8.90
CA LYS A 99 -11.00 -16.87 9.91
C LYS A 99 -10.18 -15.68 10.42
N TYR A 100 -8.86 -15.73 10.30
CA TYR A 100 -7.98 -14.82 11.03
C TYR A 100 -6.97 -14.22 10.07
N LEU A 101 -6.80 -12.92 10.12
CA LEU A 101 -5.69 -12.27 9.43
C LEU A 101 -4.38 -12.58 10.15
N LYS A 102 -3.30 -12.77 9.39
CA LYS A 102 -1.91 -12.77 9.86
C LYS A 102 -1.33 -11.35 9.99
N SER A 103 -1.93 -10.36 9.35
CA SER A 103 -1.88 -8.92 9.68
C SER A 103 -2.89 -8.19 8.78
N ALA A 104 -3.22 -6.94 9.09
CA ALA A 104 -4.15 -6.15 8.29
C ALA A 104 -3.37 -5.20 7.36
N ALA A 105 -3.45 -5.43 6.05
CA ALA A 105 -2.85 -4.55 5.05
C ALA A 105 -3.78 -3.36 4.78
N MET A 106 -3.19 -2.21 4.41
CA MET A 106 -3.94 -1.03 4.04
C MET A 106 -3.34 -0.38 2.80
N ALA A 107 -4.02 -0.57 1.66
CA ALA A 107 -3.62 -0.01 0.38
C ALA A 107 -3.62 1.51 0.43
N LYS A 108 -2.63 2.16 -0.19
CA LYS A 108 -2.51 3.63 -0.16
C LYS A 108 -1.85 4.19 -1.41
N HIS A 109 -1.96 5.48 -1.68
CA HIS A 109 -2.89 6.46 -1.08
C HIS A 109 -4.01 6.72 -2.08
N TYR A 110 -5.25 6.56 -1.64
CA TYR A 110 -6.43 6.55 -2.51
C TYR A 110 -7.03 7.96 -2.65
N ALA A 111 -6.96 8.64 -3.80
CA ALA A 111 -6.36 8.20 -5.05
C ALA A 111 -5.54 9.32 -5.73
N VAL A 112 -4.92 8.97 -6.87
CA VAL A 112 -4.19 9.92 -7.74
C VAL A 112 -3.05 10.65 -7.01
N HIS A 113 -2.41 9.96 -6.05
CA HIS A 113 -1.36 10.53 -5.22
C HIS A 113 0.03 10.23 -5.80
N SER A 114 0.43 10.98 -6.84
CA SER A 114 1.68 10.75 -7.58
C SER A 114 2.59 11.99 -7.60
N GLY A 115 2.53 12.82 -6.56
CA GLY A 115 3.25 14.08 -6.44
C GLY A 115 2.50 15.30 -7.02
N PRO A 116 3.08 16.51 -6.89
CA PRO A 116 4.38 16.80 -6.25
C PRO A 116 4.33 16.70 -4.72
N GLU A 117 5.40 16.18 -4.10
CA GLU A 117 5.43 15.90 -2.65
C GLU A 117 5.31 17.18 -1.79
N GLY A 118 5.94 18.28 -2.20
CA GLY A 118 5.93 19.52 -1.44
C GLY A 118 4.55 20.17 -1.30
N LEU A 119 3.63 19.88 -2.23
CA LEU A 119 2.27 20.43 -2.24
C LEU A 119 1.21 19.38 -1.85
N ARG A 120 1.63 18.23 -1.33
CA ARG A 120 0.78 17.04 -1.14
C ARG A 120 -0.53 17.30 -0.38
N HIS A 121 -0.56 18.30 0.49
CA HIS A 121 -1.70 18.64 1.35
C HIS A 121 -2.71 19.61 0.71
N GLU A 122 -2.38 20.20 -0.43
CA GLU A 122 -3.14 21.31 -1.03
C GLU A 122 -3.31 21.19 -2.54
N PHE A 123 -2.51 20.35 -3.22
CA PHE A 123 -2.66 20.15 -4.66
C PHE A 123 -3.99 19.48 -5.01
N ASP A 124 -4.49 19.85 -6.19
CA ASP A 124 -5.68 19.28 -6.79
C ASP A 124 -5.30 18.54 -8.07
N ALA A 125 -5.35 17.21 -8.00
CA ALA A 125 -5.04 16.34 -9.12
C ALA A 125 -6.16 16.42 -10.17
N LYS A 126 -5.84 16.90 -11.38
CA LYS A 126 -6.78 16.93 -12.50
C LYS A 126 -6.56 15.73 -13.40
N VAL A 127 -7.54 14.84 -13.45
CA VAL A 127 -7.47 13.60 -14.25
C VAL A 127 -8.77 13.34 -14.99
N SER A 128 -8.65 12.86 -16.22
CA SER A 128 -9.79 12.41 -16.99
C SER A 128 -10.40 11.15 -16.36
N ARG A 129 -11.68 10.89 -16.65
CA ARG A 129 -12.34 9.62 -16.29
C ARG A 129 -11.61 8.41 -16.85
N LYS A 130 -11.09 8.54 -18.07
CA LYS A 130 -10.34 7.50 -18.74
C LYS A 130 -9.05 7.19 -17.97
N ASP A 131 -8.23 8.19 -17.68
CA ASP A 131 -6.99 7.98 -16.93
C ASP A 131 -7.24 7.42 -15.53
N LEU A 132 -8.28 7.90 -14.86
CA LEU A 132 -8.66 7.42 -13.54
C LEU A 132 -8.86 5.90 -13.57
N TRP A 133 -9.67 5.39 -14.51
CA TRP A 133 -10.02 3.97 -14.61
C TRP A 133 -8.99 3.10 -15.31
N GLU A 134 -8.28 3.62 -16.30
CA GLU A 134 -7.29 2.83 -17.03
C GLU A 134 -5.93 2.79 -16.33
N THR A 135 -5.66 3.71 -15.39
CA THR A 135 -4.31 3.85 -14.83
C THR A 135 -4.24 3.96 -13.30
N TYR A 136 -5.05 4.81 -12.65
CA TYR A 136 -4.87 5.08 -11.21
C TYR A 136 -5.63 4.11 -10.30
N LEU A 137 -6.82 3.66 -10.71
CA LEU A 137 -7.66 2.76 -9.93
C LEU A 137 -7.39 1.24 -10.11
N PRO A 138 -6.85 0.72 -11.24
CA PRO A 138 -6.73 -0.72 -11.44
C PRO A 138 -6.01 -1.48 -10.32
N ALA A 139 -4.94 -0.92 -9.75
CA ALA A 139 -4.23 -1.57 -8.66
C ALA A 139 -5.08 -1.61 -7.37
N PHE A 140 -5.79 -0.53 -7.02
CA PHE A 140 -6.70 -0.52 -5.88
C PHE A 140 -7.85 -1.50 -6.07
N GLU A 141 -8.46 -1.54 -7.26
CA GLU A 141 -9.51 -2.48 -7.62
C GLU A 141 -9.06 -3.93 -7.43
N ALA A 142 -7.88 -4.29 -7.95
CA ALA A 142 -7.33 -5.64 -7.80
C ALA A 142 -7.03 -5.99 -6.33
N LEU A 143 -6.50 -5.05 -5.55
CA LEU A 143 -6.23 -5.27 -4.13
C LEU A 143 -7.52 -5.51 -3.33
N VAL A 144 -8.59 -4.79 -3.65
CA VAL A 144 -9.91 -4.96 -3.00
C VAL A 144 -10.59 -6.26 -3.46
N THR A 145 -10.62 -6.51 -4.77
CA THR A 145 -11.43 -7.60 -5.34
C THR A 145 -10.72 -8.95 -5.30
N GLU A 146 -9.40 -9.01 -5.53
CA GLU A 146 -8.63 -10.27 -5.59
C GLU A 146 -7.87 -10.57 -4.29
N ALA A 147 -7.24 -9.56 -3.68
CA ALA A 147 -6.43 -9.76 -2.46
C ALA A 147 -7.22 -9.58 -1.16
N LYS A 148 -8.44 -9.01 -1.25
CA LYS A 148 -9.29 -8.68 -0.10
C LYS A 148 -8.52 -7.85 0.94
N VAL A 149 -7.86 -6.78 0.48
CA VAL A 149 -7.13 -5.87 1.36
C VAL A 149 -8.06 -5.35 2.47
N GLU A 150 -7.59 -5.37 3.71
CA GLU A 150 -8.42 -5.06 4.88
C GLU A 150 -8.82 -3.58 4.94
N GLY A 151 -7.97 -2.70 4.43
CA GLY A 151 -8.27 -1.26 4.43
C GLY A 151 -7.72 -0.51 3.22
N VAL A 152 -8.20 0.70 3.06
CA VAL A 152 -7.71 1.67 2.08
C VAL A 152 -7.48 3.01 2.79
N MET A 153 -6.28 3.57 2.65
CA MET A 153 -5.92 4.88 3.19
C MET A 153 -6.17 5.95 2.14
N GLY A 154 -7.00 6.94 2.49
CA GLY A 154 -7.24 8.11 1.64
C GLY A 154 -5.99 8.97 1.43
N ALA A 155 -5.90 9.60 0.27
CA ALA A 155 -4.83 10.52 -0.09
C ALA A 155 -5.05 11.91 0.49
N TYR A 156 -3.96 12.66 0.65
CA TYR A 156 -3.99 14.03 1.15
C TYR A 156 -4.62 15.02 0.16
N ASN A 157 -4.40 14.81 -1.14
CA ASN A 157 -4.76 15.76 -2.19
C ASN A 157 -6.26 15.79 -2.47
N ARG A 158 -6.67 16.83 -3.20
CA ARG A 158 -7.93 16.78 -3.93
C ARG A 158 -7.75 16.01 -5.23
N THR A 159 -8.82 15.40 -5.71
CA THR A 159 -8.92 14.88 -7.07
C THR A 159 -10.12 15.53 -7.72
N ASN A 160 -9.92 16.13 -8.90
CA ASN A 160 -10.97 16.81 -9.67
C ASN A 160 -11.81 17.79 -8.86
N GLY A 161 -11.16 18.49 -7.91
CA GLY A 161 -11.81 19.49 -7.10
C GLY A 161 -12.39 18.99 -5.78
N ASP A 162 -12.30 17.73 -5.37
CA ASP A 162 -12.79 17.29 -4.04
C ASP A 162 -11.70 16.58 -3.22
N PRO A 163 -11.60 16.80 -1.89
CA PRO A 163 -10.64 16.09 -1.03
C PRO A 163 -10.83 14.58 -1.11
N CYS A 164 -9.75 13.80 -1.36
CA CYS A 164 -9.90 12.35 -1.59
C CYS A 164 -10.63 11.63 -0.45
N CYS A 165 -10.34 11.97 0.81
CA CYS A 165 -11.00 11.40 2.01
C CYS A 165 -12.49 11.74 2.15
N ALA A 166 -13.03 12.66 1.34
CA ALA A 166 -14.43 13.09 1.37
C ALA A 166 -15.02 13.18 -0.05
N HIS A 167 -14.40 12.49 -1.02
CA HIS A 167 -14.76 12.61 -2.42
C HIS A 167 -15.98 11.73 -2.74
N PRO A 168 -17.13 12.30 -3.16
CA PRO A 168 -18.41 11.58 -3.26
C PRO A 168 -18.44 10.47 -4.31
N TYR A 169 -17.58 10.58 -5.33
CA TYR A 169 -17.42 9.53 -6.34
C TYR A 169 -16.44 8.41 -5.92
N LEU A 170 -15.40 8.73 -5.13
CA LEU A 170 -14.32 7.77 -4.84
C LEU A 170 -14.63 6.91 -3.61
N MET A 171 -15.39 7.46 -2.65
CA MET A 171 -15.81 6.84 -1.39
C MET A 171 -17.25 6.34 -1.48
#